data_AF-A0AAN4MYH3-F1
#
_entry.id   AF-A0AAN4MYH3-F1
#
_cell.length_a   1.000
_cell.length_b   1.000
_cell.length_c   1.000
_cell.angle_alpha   90.00
_cell.angle_beta   90.00
_cell.angle_gamma   90.00
#
_symmetry.space_group_name_H-M   'P 1'
#
loop_
_entity.id
_entity.type
_entity.pdbx_description
1 polymer ?
#
loop_
_entity_poly.entity_id
_entity_poly.type
_entity_poly.pdbx_seq_one_letter_code
_entity_poly.pdbx_strand_id
1 'polypeptide(L)'
;MLIVILLTLILIYILYKIYKKKKVHQFLLIYFAFSAFLWVIFPSIVSLIGDRYKQELVVKENVFITYAIYEFLFYIILLLLLYRFPLCKPFYYGKYIPNTSSSIKRIWFVLSLFLIINIIKQISSNVTYSEVNDSTILAEQETNLFSIFSNFSICLYLTIILFYNKLYSKRIIFFSWLLLSLNIITVLAHGARMQVIFYLFVFVYYLFSSALNKKRFFLYMSFLIGIIYLCSYILPAVAYIRSGGNFTVEDLRKSYENYGEANAFVLQLLIKSNSINTGAILVEETKEKPYLNPYINSIYSFCPSILFPGKRPLAGSSDGTIDGFPTRLAAEYISGDSRFFNVGISTSATALWHGGILFYVINLIIVFFWYRFLNSLMFYENYYAKLLVVYFTVLGYFILPTADVLIRDLLKQPFFYAFFIFISRGGLIKDWVRSLKRHIA
;
A
#
# COMPACT_ATOMS: atom_id res chain seq x y z
N MET A 1 21.49 18.86 7.35
CA MET A 1 22.10 17.81 6.50
C MET A 1 22.87 16.72 7.26
N LEU A 2 23.94 17.02 8.02
CA LEU A 2 24.79 16.00 8.69
C LEU A 2 24.03 15.00 9.56
N ILE A 3 23.05 15.46 10.34
CA ILE A 3 22.23 14.61 11.21
C ILE A 3 21.46 13.55 10.39
N VAL A 4 20.88 13.94 9.26
CA VAL A 4 20.11 13.05 8.38
C VAL A 4 21.00 11.97 7.76
N ILE A 5 22.23 12.34 7.37
CA ILE A 5 23.24 11.38 6.88
C ILE A 5 23.60 10.39 7.99
N LEU A 6 23.86 10.87 9.20
CA LEU A 6 24.18 10.00 10.35
C LEU A 6 23.03 9.02 10.66
N LEU A 7 21.78 9.51 10.70
CA LEU A 7 20.60 8.68 10.92
C LEU A 7 20.41 7.64 9.80
N THR A 8 20.70 7.99 8.55
CA THR A 8 20.70 7.07 7.41
C THR A 8 21.71 5.94 7.61
N LEU A 9 22.94 6.27 8.02
CA LEU A 9 23.98 5.26 8.30
C LEU A 9 23.58 4.33 9.46
N ILE A 10 23.01 4.90 10.54
CA ILE A 10 22.51 4.13 11.68
C ILE A 10 21.39 3.16 11.25
N LEU A 11 20.43 3.64 10.45
CA LEU A 11 19.32 2.84 9.95
C LEU A 11 19.81 1.66 9.08
N ILE A 12 20.73 1.91 8.14
CA ILE A 12 21.36 0.89 7.31
C ILE A 12 22.10 -0.14 8.18
N TYR A 13 22.84 0.32 9.19
CA TYR A 13 23.56 -0.55 10.12
C TYR A 13 22.63 -1.46 10.93
N ILE A 14 21.49 -0.95 11.40
CA ILE A 14 20.50 -1.73 12.13
C ILE A 14 19.86 -2.79 11.23
N LEU A 15 19.48 -2.43 10.00
CA LEU A 15 18.96 -3.38 9.01
C LEU A 15 19.97 -4.50 8.74
N TYR A 16 21.26 -4.17 8.61
CA TYR A 16 22.33 -5.15 8.46
C TYR A 16 22.47 -6.07 9.68
N LYS A 17 22.36 -5.54 10.91
CA LYS A 17 22.36 -6.37 12.14
C LYS A 17 21.18 -7.33 12.18
N ILE A 18 19.99 -6.89 11.78
CA ILE A 18 18.79 -7.72 11.71
C ILE A 18 18.98 -8.84 10.67
N TYR A 19 19.50 -8.49 9.49
CA TYR A 19 19.84 -9.44 8.43
C TYR A 19 20.72 -10.59 8.93
N LYS A 20 21.81 -10.27 9.65
CA LYS A 20 22.73 -11.28 10.18
C LYS A 20 22.10 -12.22 11.19
N LYS A 21 21.17 -11.74 12.02
CA LYS A 21 20.58 -12.51 13.13
C LYS A 21 19.54 -13.53 12.69
N LYS A 22 18.98 -13.40 11.48
CA LYS A 22 17.97 -14.30 10.88
C LYS A 22 16.71 -14.59 11.74
N LYS A 23 16.41 -13.74 12.74
CA LYS A 23 15.19 -13.85 13.57
C LYS A 23 14.00 -13.08 13.00
N VAL A 24 14.26 -12.11 12.14
CA VAL A 24 13.24 -11.43 11.34
C VAL A 24 13.20 -12.12 9.98
N HIS A 25 12.02 -12.52 9.55
CA HIS A 25 11.83 -13.21 8.29
C HIS A 25 12.29 -12.31 7.13
N GLN A 26 12.96 -12.90 6.14
CA GLN A 26 13.61 -12.18 5.05
C GLN A 26 12.66 -11.24 4.29
N PHE A 27 11.42 -11.67 4.04
CA PHE A 27 10.38 -10.81 3.44
C PHE A 27 10.17 -9.50 4.21
N LEU A 28 10.03 -9.55 5.54
CA LEU A 28 9.81 -8.34 6.34
C LEU A 28 11.04 -7.45 6.42
N LEU A 29 12.23 -8.06 6.45
CA LEU A 29 13.46 -7.29 6.36
C LEU A 29 13.56 -6.53 5.03
N ILE A 30 13.26 -7.18 3.92
CA ILE A 30 13.26 -6.56 2.59
C ILE A 30 12.18 -5.48 2.51
N TYR A 31 11.01 -5.74 3.09
CA TYR A 31 9.95 -4.74 3.27
C TYR A 31 10.46 -3.50 4.01
N PHE A 32 11.09 -3.63 5.18
CA PHE A 32 11.59 -2.48 5.93
C PHE A 32 12.69 -1.72 5.18
N ALA A 33 13.60 -2.44 4.52
CA ALA A 33 14.65 -1.79 3.72
C ALA A 33 14.06 -1.03 2.53
N PHE A 34 13.10 -1.63 1.83
CA PHE A 34 12.43 -1.02 0.68
C PHE A 34 11.58 0.19 1.09
N SER A 35 10.82 0.04 2.17
CA SER A 35 9.99 1.09 2.79
C SER A 35 10.83 2.28 3.25
N ALA A 36 11.88 2.04 4.04
CA ALA A 36 12.81 3.06 4.51
C ALA A 36 13.51 3.79 3.35
N PHE A 37 13.92 3.05 2.33
CA PHE A 37 14.56 3.66 1.15
C PHE A 37 13.61 4.62 0.45
N LEU A 38 12.40 4.16 0.14
CA LEU A 38 11.44 4.92 -0.66
C LEU A 38 10.85 6.12 0.07
N TRP A 39 10.51 5.97 1.35
CA TRP A 39 9.72 6.95 2.11
C TRP A 39 10.55 7.85 3.01
N VAL A 40 11.81 7.47 3.30
CA VAL A 40 12.66 8.19 4.24
C VAL A 40 13.98 8.62 3.59
N ILE A 41 14.80 7.67 3.13
CA ILE A 41 16.16 7.95 2.67
C ILE A 41 16.15 8.73 1.36
N PHE A 42 15.44 8.22 0.34
CA PHE A 42 15.36 8.85 -0.98
C PHE A 42 14.82 10.29 -0.92
N PRO A 43 13.64 10.56 -0.31
CA PRO A 43 13.13 11.93 -0.22
C PRO A 43 14.06 12.83 0.60
N SER A 44 14.66 12.33 1.69
CA SER A 44 15.60 13.12 2.49
C SER A 44 16.84 13.56 1.71
N ILE A 45 17.43 12.66 0.92
CA ILE A 45 18.61 12.97 0.10
C ILE A 45 18.23 13.99 -0.98
N VAL A 46 17.13 13.77 -1.69
CA VAL A 46 16.74 14.63 -2.80
C VAL A 46 16.34 16.03 -2.32
N SER A 47 15.59 16.14 -1.21
CA SER A 47 15.22 17.44 -0.64
C SER A 47 16.41 18.24 -0.11
N LEU A 48 17.48 17.58 0.34
CA LEU A 48 18.68 18.26 0.85
C LEU A 48 19.67 18.67 -0.26
N ILE A 49 19.76 17.91 -1.36
CA ILE A 49 20.74 18.12 -2.44
C ILE A 49 20.15 18.89 -3.63
N GLY A 50 18.85 18.74 -3.90
CA GLY A 50 18.23 19.23 -5.14
C GLY A 50 17.88 20.72 -5.13
N ASP A 51 18.82 21.60 -5.49
CA ASP A 51 18.55 23.05 -5.62
C ASP A 51 17.42 23.37 -6.62
N ARG A 52 17.27 22.58 -7.69
CA ARG A 52 16.19 22.72 -8.69
C ARG A 52 14.80 22.32 -8.19
N TYR A 53 14.70 21.53 -7.13
CA TYR A 53 13.43 21.01 -6.61
C TYR A 53 13.00 21.72 -5.31
N LYS A 54 13.81 22.67 -4.83
CA LYS A 54 13.53 23.48 -3.63
C LYS A 54 12.39 24.48 -3.82
N GLN A 55 12.06 24.86 -5.04
CA GLN A 55 11.26 26.07 -5.29
C GLN A 55 9.73 25.90 -5.21
N GLU A 56 9.16 24.68 -5.19
CA GLU A 56 7.69 24.53 -5.28
C GLU A 56 7.01 23.80 -4.10
N LEU A 57 7.73 23.12 -3.20
CA LEU A 57 7.11 22.20 -2.21
C LEU A 57 7.83 22.10 -0.86
N VAL A 58 8.64 23.09 -0.48
CA VAL A 58 9.60 22.95 0.62
C VAL A 58 9.24 23.85 1.79
N VAL A 59 8.78 23.24 2.88
CA VAL A 59 8.82 23.85 4.22
C VAL A 59 10.26 24.28 4.54
N LYS A 60 10.41 25.30 5.39
CA LYS A 60 11.75 25.79 5.81
C LYS A 60 12.65 24.62 6.20
N GLU A 61 13.93 24.66 5.80
CA GLU A 61 14.88 23.54 5.97
C GLU A 61 14.91 22.99 7.40
N ASN A 62 14.86 23.86 8.42
CA ASN A 62 14.83 23.47 9.83
C ASN A 62 13.60 22.63 10.19
N VAL A 63 12.44 22.99 9.63
CA VAL A 63 11.18 22.26 9.80
C VAL A 63 11.31 20.89 9.14
N PHE A 64 11.77 20.85 7.88
CA PHE A 64 12.02 19.58 7.19
C PHE A 64 12.94 18.65 7.97
N ILE A 65 14.10 19.14 8.42
CA ILE A 65 15.07 18.35 9.18
C ILE A 65 14.42 17.80 10.46
N THR A 66 13.59 18.58 11.15
CA THR A 66 12.89 18.14 12.36
C THR A 66 11.97 16.95 12.09
N TYR A 67 11.12 17.04 11.06
CA TYR A 67 10.21 15.94 10.70
C TYR A 67 10.93 14.74 10.09
N ALA A 68 12.03 14.96 9.37
CA ALA A 68 12.91 13.88 8.92
C ALA A 68 13.48 13.12 10.14
N ILE A 69 13.98 13.82 11.16
CA ILE A 69 14.48 13.20 12.39
C ILE A 69 13.40 12.34 13.04
N TYR A 70 12.16 12.84 13.18
CA TYR A 70 11.06 12.05 13.74
C TYR A 70 10.79 10.76 12.97
N GLU A 71 10.78 10.81 11.63
CA GLU A 71 10.57 9.63 10.80
C GLU A 71 11.74 8.64 10.89
N PHE A 72 12.99 9.11 10.82
CA PHE A 72 14.17 8.27 11.01
C PHE A 72 14.18 7.58 12.37
N LEU A 73 13.90 8.32 13.45
CA LEU A 73 13.83 7.77 14.80
C LEU A 73 12.71 6.73 14.92
N PHE A 74 11.58 6.94 14.24
CA PHE A 74 10.47 5.99 14.24
C PHE A 74 10.92 4.63 13.69
N TYR A 75 11.57 4.61 12.53
CA TYR A 75 12.13 3.38 11.94
C TYR A 75 13.24 2.77 12.79
N ILE A 76 14.19 3.59 13.27
CA ILE A 76 15.32 3.13 14.07
C ILE A 76 14.84 2.44 15.34
N ILE A 77 13.95 3.09 16.11
CA ILE A 77 13.46 2.54 17.37
C ILE A 77 12.62 1.29 17.10
N LEU A 78 11.72 1.32 16.10
CA LEU A 78 10.94 0.16 15.70
C LEU A 78 11.83 -1.05 15.38
N LEU A 79 12.86 -0.85 14.56
CA LEU A 79 13.78 -1.92 14.15
C LEU A 79 14.66 -2.40 15.31
N LEU A 80 15.10 -1.53 16.22
CA LEU A 80 15.81 -1.93 17.44
C LEU A 80 14.94 -2.79 18.35
N LEU A 81 13.67 -2.40 18.54
CA LEU A 81 12.71 -3.18 19.31
C LEU A 81 12.45 -4.54 18.66
N LEU A 82 12.24 -4.60 17.34
CA LEU A 82 12.10 -5.85 16.59
C LEU A 82 13.38 -6.71 16.64
N TYR A 83 14.56 -6.09 16.61
CA TYR A 83 15.83 -6.80 16.75
C TYR A 83 15.95 -7.49 18.13
N ARG A 84 15.49 -6.83 19.19
CA ARG A 84 15.51 -7.35 20.56
C ARG A 84 14.40 -8.37 20.81
N PHE A 85 13.18 -8.09 20.34
CA PHE A 85 11.96 -8.86 20.60
C PHE A 85 11.22 -9.24 19.29
N PRO A 86 11.80 -10.11 18.45
CA PRO A 86 11.30 -10.35 17.09
C PRO A 86 10.02 -11.18 16.99
N LEU A 87 9.70 -11.99 18.01
CA LEU A 87 8.64 -13.00 17.94
C LEU A 87 7.66 -12.86 19.10
N CYS A 88 6.38 -13.07 18.84
CA CYS A 88 5.33 -13.25 19.85
C CYS A 88 4.58 -14.56 19.56
N LYS A 89 3.77 -15.02 20.51
CA LYS A 89 2.81 -16.10 20.26
C LYS A 89 1.61 -15.48 19.54
N PRO A 90 1.38 -15.76 18.25
CA PRO A 90 0.27 -15.15 17.54
C PRO A 90 -1.04 -15.80 17.97
N PHE A 91 -2.09 -14.98 18.08
CA PHE A 91 -3.45 -15.47 18.10
C PHE A 91 -3.84 -15.84 16.66
N TYR A 92 -3.50 -17.06 16.24
CA TYR A 92 -3.63 -17.45 14.84
C TYR A 92 -5.02 -18.04 14.54
N TYR A 93 -5.85 -17.25 13.87
CA TYR A 93 -7.17 -17.67 13.41
C TYR A 93 -7.12 -18.59 12.19
N GLY A 94 -6.08 -18.54 11.34
CA GLY A 94 -6.01 -19.26 10.05
C GLY A 94 -5.98 -20.80 10.08
N LYS A 95 -6.04 -21.42 11.27
CA LYS A 95 -5.98 -22.89 11.46
C LYS A 95 -7.08 -23.64 10.71
N TYR A 96 -8.25 -23.03 10.52
CA TYR A 96 -9.41 -23.70 9.92
C TYR A 96 -9.52 -23.57 8.40
N ILE A 97 -8.58 -22.84 7.78
CA ILE A 97 -8.46 -22.72 6.34
C ILE A 97 -7.49 -23.81 5.85
N PRO A 98 -7.96 -24.80 5.06
CA PRO A 98 -7.10 -25.85 4.51
C PRO A 98 -5.96 -25.29 3.66
N ASN A 99 -4.73 -25.68 3.99
CA ASN A 99 -3.51 -25.32 3.27
C ASN A 99 -3.21 -26.33 2.15
N THR A 100 -4.20 -26.62 1.31
CA THR A 100 -4.07 -27.59 0.21
C THR A 100 -4.02 -26.87 -1.14
N SER A 101 -3.35 -27.47 -2.13
CA SER A 101 -3.29 -26.91 -3.49
C SER A 101 -4.69 -26.66 -4.07
N SER A 102 -5.65 -27.55 -3.80
CA SER A 102 -7.05 -27.42 -4.23
C SER A 102 -7.76 -26.22 -3.58
N SER A 103 -7.61 -26.04 -2.26
CA SER A 103 -8.17 -24.89 -1.53
C SER A 103 -7.69 -23.57 -2.12
N ILE A 104 -6.37 -23.43 -2.28
CA ILE A 104 -5.76 -22.20 -2.80
C ILE A 104 -6.15 -21.95 -4.26
N LYS A 105 -6.25 -22.99 -5.10
CA LYS A 105 -6.75 -22.85 -6.49
C LYS A 105 -8.20 -22.35 -6.55
N ARG A 106 -9.08 -22.85 -5.68
CA ARG A 106 -10.47 -22.39 -5.60
C ARG A 106 -10.54 -20.92 -5.23
N ILE A 107 -9.79 -20.53 -4.21
CA ILE A 107 -9.70 -19.14 -3.77
C ILE A 107 -9.13 -18.25 -4.87
N TRP A 108 -8.05 -18.68 -5.51
CA TRP A 108 -7.44 -17.96 -6.63
C TRP A 108 -8.45 -17.72 -7.74
N PHE A 109 -9.23 -18.74 -8.12
CA PHE A 109 -10.26 -18.61 -9.14
C PHE A 109 -11.35 -17.60 -8.77
N VAL A 110 -11.91 -17.71 -7.55
CA VAL A 110 -12.97 -16.79 -7.10
C VAL A 110 -12.46 -15.34 -7.02
N LEU A 111 -11.27 -15.13 -6.46
CA LEU A 111 -10.66 -13.81 -6.39
C LEU A 111 -10.26 -13.24 -7.76
N SER A 112 -9.93 -14.12 -8.72
CA SER A 112 -9.70 -13.71 -10.12
C SER A 112 -10.98 -13.20 -10.76
N LEU A 113 -12.12 -13.83 -10.49
CA LEU A 113 -13.42 -13.38 -11.00
C LEU A 113 -13.80 -12.01 -10.43
N PHE A 114 -13.63 -11.78 -9.12
CA PHE A 114 -13.84 -10.45 -8.53
C PHE A 114 -12.95 -9.37 -9.18
N LEU A 115 -11.68 -9.68 -9.42
CA LEU A 115 -10.75 -8.74 -10.04
C LEU A 115 -11.12 -8.43 -11.49
N ILE A 116 -11.47 -9.45 -12.28
CA ILE A 116 -11.87 -9.28 -13.69
C ILE A 116 -13.13 -8.41 -13.78
N ILE A 117 -14.13 -8.65 -12.92
CA ILE A 117 -15.34 -7.82 -12.86
C ILE A 117 -14.97 -6.37 -12.50
N ASN A 118 -14.08 -6.17 -11.53
CA ASN A 118 -13.63 -4.83 -11.17
C ASN A 118 -12.89 -4.12 -12.32
N ILE A 119 -12.04 -4.85 -13.06
CA ILE A 119 -11.35 -4.34 -14.26
C ILE A 119 -12.35 -3.95 -15.35
N ILE A 120 -13.34 -4.81 -15.65
CA ILE A 120 -14.37 -4.51 -16.63
C ILE A 120 -15.15 -3.26 -16.22
N LYS A 121 -15.55 -3.15 -14.95
CA LYS A 121 -16.26 -1.98 -14.42
C LYS A 121 -15.44 -0.69 -14.62
N GLN A 122 -14.14 -0.73 -14.31
CA GLN A 122 -13.24 0.41 -14.50
C GLN A 122 -13.07 0.76 -15.98
N ILE A 123 -12.89 -0.21 -16.86
CA ILE A 123 -12.76 0.07 -18.31
C ILE A 123 -14.07 0.64 -18.87
N SER A 124 -15.23 0.18 -18.39
CA SER A 124 -16.54 0.65 -18.85
C SER A 124 -16.95 2.01 -18.28
N SER A 125 -16.29 2.49 -17.23
CA SER A 125 -16.62 3.78 -16.63
C SER A 125 -15.95 4.91 -17.40
N ASN A 126 -16.75 5.75 -18.06
CA ASN A 126 -16.31 7.01 -18.68
C ASN A 126 -16.08 8.14 -17.64
N VAL A 127 -15.79 7.79 -16.39
CA VAL A 127 -15.70 8.73 -15.27
C VAL A 127 -14.27 9.27 -15.22
N THR A 128 -14.12 10.57 -15.39
CA THR A 128 -12.81 11.24 -15.30
C THR A 128 -12.22 11.10 -13.89
N TYR A 129 -10.90 11.29 -13.73
CA TYR A 129 -10.27 11.19 -12.40
C TYR A 129 -10.89 12.13 -11.36
N SER A 130 -11.19 13.37 -11.77
CA SER A 130 -11.87 14.35 -10.93
C SER A 130 -13.24 13.85 -10.52
N GLU A 131 -14.01 13.27 -11.45
CA GLU A 131 -15.31 12.68 -11.14
C GLU A 131 -15.21 11.36 -10.35
N VAL A 132 -14.11 10.60 -10.42
CA VAL A 132 -13.88 9.45 -9.52
C VAL A 132 -13.59 9.96 -8.11
N ASN A 133 -12.79 11.02 -8.00
CA ASN A 133 -12.53 11.69 -6.71
C ASN A 133 -13.80 12.29 -6.13
N ASP A 134 -14.55 13.02 -6.95
CA ASP A 134 -15.79 13.70 -6.61
C ASP A 134 -16.93 12.72 -6.43
N SER A 135 -17.00 11.59 -7.14
CA SER A 135 -17.94 10.51 -6.83
C SER A 135 -17.55 9.77 -5.56
N THR A 136 -16.29 9.78 -5.12
CA THR A 136 -15.95 9.33 -3.75
C THR A 136 -16.43 10.36 -2.71
N ILE A 137 -16.54 11.64 -3.09
CA ILE A 137 -17.11 12.72 -2.27
C ILE A 137 -18.65 12.68 -2.25
N LEU A 138 -19.28 12.39 -3.40
CA LEU A 138 -20.72 12.50 -3.70
C LEU A 138 -21.47 11.18 -3.61
N ALA A 139 -20.87 10.04 -3.99
CA ALA A 139 -21.50 8.75 -3.81
C ALA A 139 -21.47 8.40 -2.33
N GLU A 140 -22.66 8.21 -1.79
CA GLU A 140 -22.91 7.60 -0.50
C GLU A 140 -21.97 6.42 -0.29
N GLN A 141 -21.43 6.28 0.92
CA GLN A 141 -20.33 5.39 1.26
C GLN A 141 -20.78 3.91 1.26
N GLU A 142 -21.23 3.44 0.11
CA GLU A 142 -21.52 2.06 -0.16
C GLU A 142 -20.20 1.29 -0.24
N THR A 143 -20.17 0.18 0.46
CA THR A 143 -19.00 -0.68 0.51
C THR A 143 -18.87 -1.36 -0.85
N ASN A 144 -17.98 -0.87 -1.72
CA ASN A 144 -17.69 -1.53 -2.99
C ASN A 144 -16.94 -2.85 -2.74
N LEU A 145 -17.70 -3.93 -2.54
CA LEU A 145 -17.17 -5.27 -2.26
C LEU A 145 -16.17 -5.73 -3.33
N PHE A 146 -16.40 -5.40 -4.61
CA PHE A 146 -15.48 -5.76 -5.70
C PHE A 146 -14.10 -5.11 -5.54
N SER A 147 -14.04 -3.85 -5.11
CA SER A 147 -12.78 -3.14 -4.82
C SER A 147 -12.05 -3.71 -3.60
N ILE A 148 -12.79 -4.15 -2.57
CA ILE A 148 -12.14 -4.75 -1.40
C ILE A 148 -11.60 -6.14 -1.75
N PHE A 149 -12.37 -6.98 -2.47
CA PHE A 149 -11.91 -8.30 -2.89
C PHE A 149 -10.76 -8.23 -3.91
N SER A 150 -10.75 -7.23 -4.81
CA SER A 150 -9.65 -7.05 -5.78
C SER A 150 -8.30 -6.79 -5.09
N ASN A 151 -8.29 -6.02 -3.99
CA ASN A 151 -7.10 -5.82 -3.16
C ASN A 151 -6.57 -7.13 -2.57
N PHE A 152 -7.46 -8.02 -2.10
CA PHE A 152 -7.07 -9.36 -1.66
C PHE A 152 -6.57 -10.23 -2.82
N SER A 153 -7.13 -10.11 -4.03
CA SER A 153 -6.64 -10.80 -5.23
C SER A 153 -5.19 -10.43 -5.54
N ILE A 154 -4.87 -9.13 -5.52
CA ILE A 154 -3.50 -8.63 -5.73
C ILE A 154 -2.54 -9.23 -4.69
N CYS A 155 -2.93 -9.20 -3.41
CA CYS A 155 -2.12 -9.76 -2.33
C CYS A 155 -1.93 -11.28 -2.48
N LEU A 156 -2.96 -12.00 -2.95
CA LEU A 156 -2.85 -13.43 -3.23
C LEU A 156 -1.88 -13.71 -4.36
N TYR A 157 -1.92 -12.96 -5.45
CA TYR A 157 -0.99 -13.14 -6.57
C TYR A 157 0.45 -12.89 -6.14
N LEU A 158 0.70 -11.81 -5.40
CA LEU A 158 2.01 -11.54 -4.83
C LEU A 158 2.45 -12.65 -3.87
N THR A 159 1.56 -13.18 -3.04
CA THR A 159 1.87 -14.31 -2.14
C THR A 159 2.26 -15.56 -2.93
N ILE A 160 1.51 -15.90 -3.99
CA ILE A 160 1.82 -17.04 -4.86
C ILE A 160 3.15 -16.83 -5.58
N ILE A 161 3.35 -15.65 -6.16
CA ILE A 161 4.58 -15.28 -6.87
C ILE A 161 5.78 -15.34 -5.93
N LEU A 162 5.71 -14.81 -4.72
CA LEU A 162 6.86 -14.69 -3.82
C LEU A 162 7.20 -15.99 -3.08
N PHE A 163 6.20 -16.77 -2.68
CA PHE A 163 6.39 -17.91 -1.77
C PHE A 163 6.01 -19.26 -2.35
N TYR A 164 5.16 -19.31 -3.36
CA TYR A 164 4.61 -20.57 -3.90
C TYR A 164 4.91 -20.79 -5.40
N ASN A 165 5.87 -20.05 -5.97
CA ASN A 165 6.26 -20.12 -7.38
C ASN A 165 6.74 -21.52 -7.85
N LYS A 166 7.24 -22.35 -6.94
CA LYS A 166 7.67 -23.73 -7.25
C LYS A 166 6.55 -24.75 -7.07
N LEU A 167 5.51 -24.41 -6.31
CA LEU A 167 4.42 -25.31 -5.93
C LEU A 167 3.25 -25.28 -6.92
N TYR A 168 3.13 -24.21 -7.72
CA TYR A 168 2.07 -24.05 -8.71
C TYR A 168 2.57 -24.24 -10.14
N SER A 169 1.63 -24.57 -11.03
CA SER A 169 1.92 -24.71 -12.46
C SER A 169 2.36 -23.37 -13.04
N LYS A 170 3.25 -23.42 -14.05
CA LYS A 170 3.69 -22.23 -14.79
C LYS A 170 2.52 -21.40 -15.32
N ARG A 171 1.39 -22.04 -15.65
CA ARG A 171 0.14 -21.37 -16.08
C ARG A 171 -0.45 -20.48 -14.99
N ILE A 172 -0.62 -20.98 -13.76
CA ILE A 172 -1.19 -20.18 -12.65
C ILE A 172 -0.30 -18.97 -12.35
N ILE A 173 1.02 -19.16 -12.37
CA ILE A 173 1.99 -18.09 -12.14
C ILE A 173 1.90 -17.05 -13.26
N PHE A 174 1.86 -17.48 -14.52
CA PHE A 174 1.69 -16.60 -15.67
C PHE A 174 0.39 -15.80 -15.59
N PHE A 175 -0.75 -16.44 -15.31
CA PHE A 175 -2.03 -15.74 -15.16
C PHE A 175 -2.06 -14.80 -13.95
N SER A 176 -1.37 -15.14 -12.85
CA SER A 176 -1.24 -14.23 -11.70
C SER A 176 -0.47 -12.96 -12.08
N TRP A 177 0.61 -13.08 -12.86
CA TRP A 177 1.31 -11.93 -13.42
C TRP A 177 0.44 -11.14 -14.40
N LEU A 178 -0.25 -11.82 -15.33
CA LEU A 178 -1.11 -11.17 -16.31
C LEU A 178 -2.22 -10.34 -15.64
N LEU A 179 -2.93 -10.92 -14.67
CA LEU A 179 -4.01 -10.23 -13.96
C LEU A 179 -3.48 -9.08 -13.09
N LEU A 180 -2.30 -9.24 -12.48
CA LEU A 180 -1.64 -8.14 -11.77
C LEU A 180 -1.28 -6.99 -12.73
N SER A 181 -0.74 -7.29 -13.91
CA SER A 181 -0.43 -6.31 -14.96
C SER A 181 -1.67 -5.58 -15.45
N LEU A 182 -2.74 -6.30 -15.76
CA LEU A 182 -3.99 -5.70 -16.21
C LEU A 182 -4.59 -4.78 -15.15
N ASN A 183 -4.56 -5.18 -13.87
CA ASN A 183 -5.00 -4.31 -12.78
C ASN A 183 -4.13 -3.05 -12.66
N ILE A 184 -2.80 -3.18 -12.75
CA ILE A 184 -1.91 -2.02 -12.65
C ILE A 184 -2.12 -1.06 -13.82
N ILE A 185 -2.26 -1.57 -15.05
CA ILE A 185 -2.52 -0.75 -16.25
C ILE A 185 -3.86 -0.02 -16.14
N THR A 186 -4.92 -0.70 -15.70
CA THR A 186 -6.26 -0.10 -15.54
C THR A 186 -6.27 0.97 -14.46
N VAL A 187 -5.64 0.70 -13.31
CA VAL A 187 -5.50 1.69 -12.22
C VAL A 187 -4.63 2.88 -12.66
N LEU A 188 -3.57 2.63 -13.46
CA LEU A 188 -2.76 3.69 -14.06
C LEU A 188 -3.57 4.57 -15.01
N ALA A 189 -4.38 3.96 -15.90
CA ALA A 189 -5.27 4.70 -16.80
C ALA A 189 -6.23 5.63 -16.03
N HIS A 190 -6.64 5.23 -14.82
CA HIS A 190 -7.46 6.03 -13.91
C HIS A 190 -6.65 6.94 -12.98
N GLY A 191 -5.40 7.29 -13.30
CA GLY A 191 -4.64 8.29 -12.54
C GLY A 191 -3.90 7.79 -11.29
N ALA A 192 -4.06 6.53 -10.90
CA ALA A 192 -3.40 5.97 -9.71
C ALA A 192 -2.08 5.26 -10.07
N ARG A 193 -0.98 5.84 -9.59
CA ARG A 193 0.38 5.59 -10.14
C ARG A 193 1.27 4.69 -9.28
N MET A 194 0.95 4.53 -8.00
CA MET A 194 1.85 3.89 -7.04
C MET A 194 1.89 2.37 -7.17
N GLN A 195 0.91 1.70 -7.80
CA GLN A 195 0.90 0.23 -7.86
C GLN A 195 2.06 -0.38 -8.68
N VAL A 196 2.71 0.40 -9.56
CA VAL A 196 3.93 -0.02 -10.28
C VAL A 196 5.02 -0.48 -9.31
N ILE A 197 5.02 0.06 -8.09
CA ILE A 197 6.00 -0.28 -7.09
C ILE A 197 5.95 -1.73 -6.62
N PHE A 198 4.83 -2.44 -6.85
CA PHE A 198 4.73 -3.86 -6.58
C PHE A 198 5.74 -4.66 -7.43
N TYR A 199 5.98 -4.27 -8.69
CA TYR A 199 7.01 -4.91 -9.54
C TYR A 199 8.41 -4.67 -9.00
N LEU A 200 8.71 -3.43 -8.62
CA LEU A 200 9.99 -3.05 -8.02
C LEU A 200 10.26 -3.86 -6.75
N PHE A 201 9.26 -4.00 -5.89
CA PHE A 201 9.40 -4.79 -4.67
C PHE A 201 9.62 -6.27 -4.97
N VAL A 202 8.85 -6.89 -5.87
CA VAL A 202 9.05 -8.30 -6.24
C VAL A 202 10.45 -8.52 -6.83
N PHE A 203 10.91 -7.59 -7.67
CA PHE A 203 12.25 -7.60 -8.23
C PHE A 203 13.32 -7.57 -7.13
N VAL A 204 13.26 -6.59 -6.21
CA VAL A 204 14.17 -6.49 -5.06
C VAL A 204 14.10 -7.75 -4.20
N TYR A 205 12.90 -8.27 -3.93
CA TYR A 205 12.74 -9.49 -3.15
C TYR A 205 13.49 -10.68 -3.78
N TYR A 206 13.35 -10.89 -5.08
CA TYR A 206 14.06 -11.96 -5.77
C TYR A 206 15.57 -11.74 -5.84
N LEU A 207 16.02 -10.49 -5.94
CA LEU A 207 17.43 -10.18 -5.88
C LEU A 207 18.07 -10.63 -4.57
N PHE A 208 17.40 -10.35 -3.45
CA PHE A 208 17.93 -10.65 -2.12
C PHE A 208 17.64 -12.09 -1.65
N SER A 209 16.58 -12.73 -2.16
CA SER A 209 16.17 -14.10 -1.77
C SER A 209 16.81 -15.21 -2.59
N SER A 210 17.35 -14.91 -3.78
CA SER A 210 18.02 -15.91 -4.62
C SER A 210 19.55 -15.78 -4.54
N ALA A 211 20.26 -16.91 -4.59
CA ALA A 211 21.64 -16.92 -5.03
C ALA A 211 21.64 -16.56 -6.53
N LEU A 212 21.61 -15.26 -6.82
CA LEU A 212 21.55 -14.76 -8.19
C LEU A 212 22.76 -15.24 -8.98
N ASN A 213 22.52 -15.91 -10.11
CA ASN A 213 23.53 -15.93 -11.16
C ASN A 213 23.42 -14.65 -12.01
N LYS A 214 24.52 -14.25 -12.65
CA LYS A 214 24.58 -13.03 -13.48
C LYS A 214 23.46 -12.94 -14.54
N LYS A 215 23.10 -14.05 -15.19
CA LYS A 215 22.05 -14.08 -16.23
C LYS A 215 20.65 -13.73 -15.69
N ARG A 216 20.29 -14.26 -14.50
CA ARG A 216 19.00 -13.95 -13.87
C ARG A 216 18.93 -12.50 -13.39
N PHE A 217 20.04 -11.97 -12.86
CA PHE A 217 20.15 -10.56 -12.49
C PHE A 217 19.89 -9.64 -13.69
N PHE A 218 20.57 -9.86 -14.81
CA PHE A 218 20.38 -9.06 -16.02
C PHE A 218 18.96 -9.17 -16.59
N LEU A 219 18.39 -10.38 -16.68
CA LEU A 219 17.01 -10.57 -17.16
C LEU A 219 16.01 -9.76 -16.32
N TYR A 220 16.11 -9.85 -15.01
CA TYR A 220 15.21 -9.15 -14.11
C TYR A 220 15.42 -7.63 -14.14
N MET A 221 16.67 -7.15 -14.26
CA MET A 221 16.98 -5.73 -14.43
C MET A 221 16.44 -5.18 -15.76
N SER A 222 16.59 -5.91 -16.86
CA SER A 222 16.04 -5.53 -18.16
C SER A 222 14.51 -5.47 -18.14
N PHE A 223 13.87 -6.41 -17.45
CA PHE A 223 12.42 -6.39 -17.25
C PHE A 223 11.97 -5.19 -16.41
N LEU A 224 12.71 -4.86 -15.34
CA LEU A 224 12.44 -3.69 -14.51
C LEU A 224 12.58 -2.39 -15.29
N ILE A 225 13.67 -2.23 -16.05
CA ILE A 225 13.89 -1.07 -16.92
C ILE A 225 12.77 -0.98 -17.96
N GLY A 226 12.37 -2.09 -18.56
CA GLY A 226 11.23 -2.14 -19.48
C GLY A 226 9.91 -1.70 -18.85
N ILE A 227 9.64 -2.07 -17.60
CA ILE A 227 8.46 -1.61 -16.86
C ILE A 227 8.56 -0.12 -16.52
N ILE A 228 9.70 0.36 -16.03
CA ILE A 228 9.90 1.77 -15.70
C ILE A 228 9.71 2.62 -16.97
N TYR A 229 10.27 2.17 -18.09
CA TYR A 229 10.12 2.82 -19.39
C TYR A 229 8.66 2.81 -19.84
N LEU A 230 7.98 1.67 -19.81
CA LEU A 230 6.55 1.61 -20.16
C LEU A 230 5.69 2.52 -19.26
N CYS A 231 6.02 2.60 -17.96
CA CYS A 231 5.32 3.48 -17.03
C CYS A 231 5.62 4.95 -17.33
N SER A 232 6.87 5.33 -17.62
CA SER A 232 7.20 6.71 -17.99
C SER A 232 6.51 7.15 -19.28
N TYR A 233 6.19 6.21 -20.19
CA TYR A 233 5.40 6.46 -21.40
C TYR A 233 3.89 6.65 -21.13
N ILE A 234 3.33 5.93 -20.17
CA ILE A 234 1.89 5.98 -19.85
C ILE A 234 1.54 7.17 -18.93
N LEU A 235 2.50 7.68 -18.16
CA LEU A 235 2.23 8.65 -17.10
C LEU A 235 1.90 10.09 -17.55
N PRO A 236 2.57 10.66 -18.56
CA PRO A 236 2.18 11.95 -19.16
C PRO A 236 0.78 11.88 -19.80
N ALA A 237 0.49 10.78 -20.50
CA ALA A 237 -0.83 10.48 -21.06
C ALA A 237 -1.93 10.51 -19.99
N VAL A 238 -1.67 9.86 -18.86
CA VAL A 238 -2.57 9.85 -17.70
C VAL A 238 -2.68 11.22 -17.02
N ALA A 239 -1.64 12.05 -17.06
CA ALA A 239 -1.71 13.42 -16.53
C ALA A 239 -2.60 14.32 -17.40
N TYR A 240 -2.54 14.16 -18.72
CA TYR A 240 -3.38 14.88 -19.69
C TYR A 240 -4.86 14.47 -19.63
N ILE A 241 -5.15 13.18 -19.39
CA ILE A 241 -6.52 12.70 -19.13
C ILE A 241 -7.10 13.35 -17.85
N ARG A 242 -6.27 13.67 -16.85
CA ARG A 242 -6.72 14.33 -15.61
C ARG A 242 -7.09 15.81 -15.78
N SER A 243 -6.65 16.47 -16.86
CA SER A 243 -7.01 17.85 -17.17
C SER A 243 -8.24 17.99 -18.08
N GLY A 244 -8.99 16.90 -18.33
CA GLY A 244 -10.27 16.94 -19.04
C GLY A 244 -10.19 16.76 -20.56
N GLY A 245 -9.05 16.33 -21.12
CA GLY A 245 -8.89 16.08 -22.55
C GLY A 245 -9.25 14.65 -22.98
N ASN A 246 -9.97 14.50 -24.10
CA ASN A 246 -10.04 13.24 -24.83
C ASN A 246 -8.67 12.95 -25.46
N PHE A 247 -8.09 11.82 -25.12
CA PHE A 247 -6.72 11.48 -25.46
C PHE A 247 -6.63 10.89 -26.88
N THR A 248 -5.93 11.57 -27.80
CA THR A 248 -5.65 11.05 -29.15
C THR A 248 -4.19 10.59 -29.30
N VAL A 249 -3.91 9.73 -30.28
CA VAL A 249 -2.54 9.26 -30.60
C VAL A 249 -1.61 10.44 -30.98
N GLU A 250 -2.18 11.52 -31.51
CA GLU A 250 -1.48 12.77 -31.86
C GLU A 250 -1.01 13.55 -30.61
N ASP A 251 -1.77 13.50 -29.51
CA ASP A 251 -1.42 14.14 -28.24
C ASP A 251 -0.26 13.44 -27.53
N LEU A 252 -0.16 12.10 -27.68
CA LEU A 252 1.02 11.32 -27.33
C LEU A 252 2.24 11.90 -28.03
N ARG A 253 2.16 12.08 -29.35
CA ARG A 253 3.25 12.61 -30.17
C ARG A 253 3.68 14.01 -29.76
N LYS A 254 2.73 14.90 -29.45
CA LYS A 254 3.00 16.28 -28.98
C LYS A 254 3.59 16.35 -27.57
N SER A 255 3.20 15.46 -26.66
CA SER A 255 3.87 15.34 -25.34
C SER A 255 5.35 14.97 -25.48
N TYR A 256 5.69 14.18 -26.51
CA TYR A 256 7.09 13.86 -26.81
C TYR A 256 7.86 15.00 -27.47
N GLU A 257 7.25 15.83 -28.32
CA GLU A 257 7.97 16.94 -28.98
C GLU A 257 8.48 17.98 -27.96
N ASN A 258 7.88 18.06 -26.76
CA ASN A 258 8.40 18.78 -25.59
C ASN A 258 9.24 17.86 -24.70
N TYR A 259 10.45 17.51 -25.16
CA TYR A 259 11.42 16.65 -24.46
C TYR A 259 12.02 17.29 -23.17
N GLY A 260 11.18 17.51 -22.16
CA GLY A 260 11.57 17.83 -20.77
C GLY A 260 11.15 16.76 -19.75
N GLU A 261 10.47 15.68 -20.16
CA GLU A 261 9.55 14.90 -19.32
C GLU A 261 10.12 13.66 -18.60
N ALA A 262 11.38 13.26 -18.79
CA ALA A 262 12.02 12.32 -17.85
C ALA A 262 12.05 12.90 -16.42
N ASN A 263 12.12 14.23 -16.32
CA ASN A 263 11.96 14.96 -15.06
C ASN A 263 10.54 14.89 -14.52
N ALA A 264 9.49 14.71 -15.33
CA ALA A 264 8.11 14.73 -14.86
C ALA A 264 7.74 13.46 -14.07
N PHE A 265 8.20 12.27 -14.49
CA PHE A 265 8.01 11.05 -13.71
C PHE A 265 8.79 11.11 -12.39
N VAL A 266 10.06 11.48 -12.45
CA VAL A 266 10.92 11.58 -11.27
C VAL A 266 10.38 12.65 -10.33
N LEU A 267 9.97 13.81 -10.83
CA LEU A 267 9.33 14.87 -10.05
C LEU A 267 8.03 14.38 -9.41
N GLN A 268 7.13 13.72 -10.13
CA GLN A 268 5.90 13.22 -9.51
C GLN A 268 6.13 12.10 -8.50
N LEU A 269 7.10 11.22 -8.75
CA LEU A 269 7.53 10.23 -7.78
C LEU A 269 8.13 10.92 -6.55
N LEU A 270 8.88 12.00 -6.73
CA LEU A 270 9.37 12.86 -5.66
C LEU A 270 8.22 13.50 -4.89
N ILE A 271 7.25 14.14 -5.53
CA ILE A 271 6.08 14.74 -4.87
C ILE A 271 5.34 13.69 -4.03
N LYS A 272 5.14 12.49 -4.57
CA LYS A 272 4.45 11.42 -3.85
C LYS A 272 5.29 10.82 -2.73
N SER A 273 6.59 10.63 -2.93
CA SER A 273 7.52 10.03 -1.95
C SER A 273 8.02 11.03 -0.91
N ASN A 274 7.87 12.34 -1.14
CA ASN A 274 8.23 13.42 -0.22
C ASN A 274 7.21 13.57 0.92
N SER A 275 6.94 12.44 1.55
CA SER A 275 6.02 12.28 2.67
C SER A 275 6.42 13.07 3.92
N ILE A 276 7.69 13.46 4.00
CA ILE A 276 8.25 14.27 5.10
C ILE A 276 7.86 15.74 4.94
N ASN A 277 7.99 16.35 3.76
CA ASN A 277 7.56 17.75 3.57
C ASN A 277 6.05 17.89 3.74
N THR A 278 5.28 17.06 3.06
CA THR A 278 3.81 17.07 3.11
C THR A 278 3.30 16.74 4.51
N GLY A 279 3.98 15.83 5.22
CA GLY A 279 3.71 15.54 6.63
C GLY A 279 4.06 16.70 7.57
N ALA A 280 5.15 17.41 7.31
CA ALA A 280 5.49 18.61 8.06
C ALA A 280 4.40 19.69 7.90
N ILE A 281 3.95 19.94 6.66
CA ILE A 281 2.86 20.89 6.37
C ILE A 281 1.59 20.49 7.12
N LEU A 282 1.22 19.20 7.09
CA LEU A 282 0.06 18.72 7.83
C LEU A 282 0.15 19.09 9.33
N VAL A 283 1.30 18.83 9.96
CA VAL A 283 1.43 19.03 11.42
C VAL A 283 1.54 20.51 11.78
N GLU A 284 2.24 21.32 10.98
CA GLU A 284 2.47 22.74 11.26
C GLU A 284 1.24 23.61 10.97
N GLU A 285 0.50 23.33 9.89
CA GLU A 285 -0.66 24.14 9.48
C GLU A 285 -1.96 23.74 10.22
N THR A 286 -2.02 22.52 10.80
CA THR A 286 -3.18 22.08 11.57
C THR A 286 -3.21 22.77 12.94
N LYS A 287 -4.16 23.69 13.12
CA LYS A 287 -4.38 24.40 14.40
C LYS A 287 -4.97 23.51 15.49
N GLU A 288 -5.95 22.68 15.14
CA GLU A 288 -6.65 21.80 16.08
C GLU A 288 -6.37 20.33 15.78
N LYS A 289 -5.79 19.64 16.76
CA LYS A 289 -5.45 18.22 16.60
C LYS A 289 -6.70 17.35 16.74
N PRO A 290 -6.85 16.28 15.92
CA PRO A 290 -8.05 15.46 15.91
C PRO A 290 -8.10 14.40 17.02
N TYR A 291 -7.00 14.20 17.75
CA TYR A 291 -6.85 13.24 18.86
C TYR A 291 -7.34 11.84 18.50
N LEU A 292 -8.41 11.37 19.15
CA LEU A 292 -8.94 10.02 19.00
C LEU A 292 -9.92 9.89 17.82
N ASN A 293 -10.37 10.99 17.21
CA ASN A 293 -11.39 10.93 16.15
C ASN A 293 -10.99 10.00 14.98
N PRO A 294 -9.74 10.02 14.46
CA PRO A 294 -9.33 9.13 13.38
C PRO A 294 -9.46 7.64 13.75
N TYR A 295 -9.21 7.31 15.02
CA TYR A 295 -9.32 5.95 15.56
C TYR A 295 -10.78 5.53 15.68
N ILE A 296 -11.62 6.41 16.23
CA ILE A 296 -13.06 6.19 16.40
C ILE A 296 -13.72 6.00 15.03
N ASN A 297 -13.40 6.87 14.07
CA ASN A 297 -13.90 6.80 12.71
C ASN A 297 -13.46 5.51 12.00
N SER A 298 -12.23 5.03 12.25
CA SER A 298 -11.77 3.73 11.77
C SER A 298 -12.58 2.55 12.33
N ILE A 299 -13.01 2.61 13.60
CA ILE A 299 -13.87 1.58 14.19
C ILE A 299 -15.24 1.53 13.51
N TYR A 300 -15.88 2.69 13.36
CA TYR A 300 -17.24 2.77 12.81
C TYR A 300 -17.30 2.57 11.29
N SER A 301 -16.18 2.75 10.58
CA SER A 301 -16.12 2.54 9.11
C SER A 301 -16.55 1.14 8.65
N PHE A 302 -16.43 0.13 9.52
CA PHE A 302 -16.82 -1.26 9.24
C PHE A 302 -18.19 -1.64 9.81
N CYS A 303 -18.88 -0.71 10.49
CA CYS A 303 -20.22 -0.97 11.01
C CYS A 303 -21.18 -1.25 9.82
N PRO A 304 -21.94 -2.36 9.84
CA PRO A 304 -22.98 -2.61 8.85
C PRO A 304 -23.97 -1.44 8.79
N SER A 305 -24.41 -1.06 7.59
CA SER A 305 -25.36 0.05 7.40
C SER A 305 -26.67 -0.14 8.17
N ILE A 306 -27.02 -1.39 8.51
CA ILE A 306 -28.18 -1.73 9.35
C ILE A 306 -28.00 -1.20 10.79
N LEU A 307 -26.77 -1.21 11.31
CA LEU A 307 -26.43 -0.75 12.66
C LEU A 307 -26.01 0.73 12.71
N PHE A 308 -25.84 1.36 11.54
CA PHE A 308 -25.46 2.77 11.41
C PHE A 308 -26.35 3.42 10.33
N PRO A 309 -27.59 3.81 10.66
CA PRO A 309 -28.48 4.50 9.73
C PRO A 309 -27.96 5.94 9.51
N GLY A 310 -27.01 6.10 8.60
CA GLY A 310 -26.38 7.38 8.28
C GLY A 310 -25.09 7.24 7.46
N LYS A 311 -24.48 8.38 7.13
CA LYS A 311 -23.18 8.46 6.45
C LYS A 311 -22.10 7.85 7.36
N ARG A 312 -21.53 6.71 6.99
CA ARG A 312 -20.45 6.03 7.75
C ARG A 312 -19.21 6.91 7.80
N PRO A 313 -18.55 7.08 8.96
CA PRO A 313 -17.34 7.89 9.00
C PRO A 313 -16.22 7.23 8.18
N LEU A 314 -15.45 8.06 7.48
CA LEU A 314 -14.27 7.62 6.76
C LEU A 314 -13.14 7.32 7.74
N ALA A 315 -12.64 6.08 7.66
CA ALA A 315 -11.58 5.59 8.53
C ALA A 315 -10.31 6.45 8.42
N GLY A 316 -9.74 6.87 9.56
CA GLY A 316 -8.54 7.70 9.61
C GLY A 316 -8.77 9.20 9.34
N SER A 317 -10.02 9.62 9.13
CA SER A 317 -10.37 11.04 9.00
C SER A 317 -10.56 11.72 10.36
N SER A 318 -10.21 13.01 10.47
CA SER A 318 -10.43 13.83 11.67
C SER A 318 -11.89 14.12 11.98
N ASP A 319 -12.73 14.23 10.96
CA ASP A 319 -14.14 14.63 11.04
C ASP A 319 -15.11 13.56 10.50
N GLY A 320 -14.56 12.45 9.97
CA GLY A 320 -15.34 11.37 9.37
C GLY A 320 -15.69 11.62 7.89
N THR A 321 -15.26 12.74 7.32
CA THR A 321 -15.42 13.06 5.90
C THR A 321 -14.12 12.80 5.13
N ILE A 322 -14.18 12.95 3.80
CA ILE A 322 -13.00 12.76 2.93
C ILE A 322 -12.04 13.93 3.05
N ASP A 323 -12.56 15.12 3.38
CA ASP A 323 -11.77 16.33 3.53
C ASP A 323 -10.94 16.29 4.82
N GLY A 324 -11.44 15.67 5.88
CA GLY A 324 -10.66 15.41 7.10
C GLY A 324 -9.59 14.32 6.98
N PHE A 325 -9.35 13.77 5.79
CA PHE A 325 -8.30 12.76 5.60
C PHE A 325 -6.91 13.43 5.54
N PRO A 326 -5.88 12.90 6.23
CA PRO A 326 -4.55 13.53 6.29
C PRO A 326 -3.99 13.96 4.94
N THR A 327 -4.06 13.07 3.94
CA THR A 327 -3.53 13.31 2.58
C THR A 327 -4.26 14.40 1.81
N ARG A 328 -5.49 14.72 2.21
CA ARG A 328 -6.33 15.77 1.62
C ARG A 328 -6.10 17.10 2.31
N LEU A 329 -6.08 17.10 3.65
CA LEU A 329 -5.73 18.28 4.43
C LEU A 329 -4.36 18.84 4.03
N ALA A 330 -3.35 17.98 3.95
CA ALA A 330 -2.02 18.40 3.50
C ALA A 330 -2.01 18.91 2.05
N ALA A 331 -2.85 18.32 1.18
CA ALA A 331 -2.97 18.78 -0.21
C ALA A 331 -3.63 20.16 -0.30
N GLU A 332 -4.69 20.38 0.48
CA GLU A 332 -5.38 21.66 0.59
C GLU A 332 -4.44 22.77 1.07
N TYR A 333 -3.60 22.50 2.08
CA TYR A 333 -2.60 23.46 2.54
C TYR A 333 -1.52 23.79 1.49
N ILE A 334 -1.28 22.91 0.51
CA ILE A 334 -0.27 23.11 -0.53
C ILE A 334 -0.81 23.89 -1.73
N SER A 335 -2.03 23.61 -2.20
CA SER A 335 -2.59 24.22 -3.43
C SER A 335 -3.85 25.05 -3.26
N GLY A 336 -4.51 24.97 -2.10
CA GLY A 336 -5.87 25.46 -1.93
C GLY A 336 -6.96 24.60 -2.57
N ASP A 337 -6.62 23.44 -3.15
CA ASP A 337 -7.60 22.51 -3.73
C ASP A 337 -7.23 21.05 -3.46
N SER A 338 -8.01 20.41 -2.56
CA SER A 338 -7.86 19.03 -2.16
C SER A 338 -8.28 18.03 -3.24
N ARG A 339 -9.05 18.44 -4.27
CA ARG A 339 -9.68 17.54 -5.27
C ARG A 339 -8.72 17.08 -6.36
N PHE A 340 -7.71 17.88 -6.69
CA PHE A 340 -6.83 17.60 -7.82
C PHE A 340 -5.61 16.73 -7.48
N PHE A 341 -5.27 16.53 -6.20
CA PHE A 341 -4.17 15.65 -5.82
C PHE A 341 -4.23 15.10 -4.39
N ASN A 342 -3.72 13.88 -4.24
CA ASN A 342 -3.44 13.24 -2.95
C ASN A 342 -1.93 13.16 -2.76
N VAL A 343 -1.43 13.59 -1.61
CA VAL A 343 0.00 13.51 -1.26
C VAL A 343 0.28 12.32 -0.35
N GLY A 344 1.48 11.75 -0.44
CA GLY A 344 1.93 10.78 0.57
C GLY A 344 2.22 11.51 1.89
N ILE A 345 1.95 10.89 3.03
CA ILE A 345 2.27 11.45 4.35
C ILE A 345 2.98 10.40 5.18
N SER A 346 4.04 10.82 5.88
CA SER A 346 4.86 9.91 6.66
C SER A 346 4.12 9.42 7.90
N THR A 347 4.47 8.22 8.36
CA THR A 347 3.79 7.57 9.48
C THR A 347 3.98 8.36 10.78
N SER A 348 5.18 8.92 11.00
CA SER A 348 5.44 9.78 12.15
C SER A 348 4.63 11.07 12.10
N ALA A 349 4.52 11.71 10.94
CA ALA A 349 3.80 12.97 10.79
C ALA A 349 2.31 12.79 11.06
N THR A 350 1.68 11.75 10.52
CA THR A 350 0.26 11.45 10.82
C THR A 350 0.05 11.19 12.32
N ALA A 351 0.97 10.48 12.98
CA ALA A 351 0.87 10.25 14.43
C ALA A 351 1.08 11.54 15.25
N LEU A 352 1.99 12.43 14.83
CA LEU A 352 2.20 13.75 15.45
C LEU A 352 1.01 14.69 15.23
N TRP A 353 0.38 14.59 14.07
CA TRP A 353 -0.85 15.31 13.74
C TRP A 353 -1.98 14.89 14.67
N HIS A 354 -2.17 13.60 14.94
CA HIS A 354 -3.21 13.12 15.86
C HIS A 354 -3.18 13.81 17.23
N GLY A 355 -2.02 13.91 17.87
CA GLY A 355 -1.95 14.50 19.21
C GLY A 355 -0.54 14.78 19.72
N GLY A 356 0.41 15.00 18.82
CA GLY A 356 1.83 15.26 19.13
C GLY A 356 2.59 14.02 19.59
N ILE A 357 3.60 14.25 20.44
CA ILE A 357 4.57 13.22 20.87
C ILE A 357 3.88 12.02 21.55
N LEU A 358 2.80 12.26 22.30
CA LEU A 358 2.06 11.17 22.95
C LEU A 358 1.56 10.15 21.92
N PHE A 359 0.91 10.62 20.85
CA PHE A 359 0.38 9.75 19.80
C PHE A 359 1.49 9.15 18.93
N TYR A 360 2.60 9.86 18.73
CA TYR A 360 3.81 9.29 18.11
C TYR A 360 4.32 8.05 18.87
N VAL A 361 4.44 8.14 20.20
CA VAL A 361 4.91 7.03 21.05
C VAL A 361 3.88 5.89 21.07
N ILE A 362 2.59 6.19 21.23
CA ILE A 362 1.52 5.18 21.18
C ILE A 362 1.56 4.43 19.84
N ASN A 363 1.65 5.17 18.73
CA ASN A 363 1.71 4.57 17.40
C ASN A 363 2.93 3.66 17.24
N LEU A 364 4.10 4.10 17.70
CA LEU A 364 5.32 3.28 17.67
C LEU A 364 5.16 1.96 18.43
N ILE A 365 4.53 1.99 19.62
CA ILE A 365 4.28 0.79 20.42
C ILE A 365 3.33 -0.17 19.69
N ILE A 366 2.22 0.34 19.15
CA ILE A 366 1.24 -0.47 18.41
C ILE A 366 1.88 -1.10 17.17
N VAL A 367 2.59 -0.29 16.38
CA VAL A 367 3.29 -0.74 15.17
C VAL A 367 4.39 -1.77 15.50
N PHE A 368 5.10 -1.61 16.61
CA PHE A 368 6.05 -2.61 17.09
C PHE A 368 5.38 -3.96 17.37
N PHE A 369 4.31 -4.00 18.17
CA PHE A 369 3.58 -5.24 18.43
C PHE A 369 3.00 -5.83 17.15
N TRP A 370 2.53 -4.97 16.25
CA TRP A 370 2.00 -5.38 14.95
C TRP A 370 3.04 -6.10 14.09
N TYR A 371 4.22 -5.50 13.88
CA TYR A 371 5.26 -6.16 13.09
C TYR A 371 5.87 -7.38 13.77
N ARG A 372 5.88 -7.43 15.11
CA ARG A 372 6.23 -8.64 15.86
C ARG A 372 5.23 -9.77 15.58
N PHE A 373 3.94 -9.45 15.49
CA PHE A 373 2.90 -10.39 15.09
C PHE A 373 3.08 -10.84 13.62
N LEU A 374 3.23 -9.91 12.68
CA LEU A 374 3.45 -10.24 11.26
C LEU A 374 4.71 -11.09 11.06
N ASN A 375 5.79 -10.80 11.79
CA ASN A 375 7.01 -11.59 11.74
C ASN A 375 6.79 -13.02 12.22
N SER A 376 6.03 -13.17 13.29
CA SER A 376 5.67 -14.50 13.81
C SER A 376 4.82 -15.27 12.81
N LEU A 377 3.85 -14.61 12.13
CA LEU A 377 3.04 -15.23 11.07
C LEU A 377 3.86 -15.75 9.89
N MET A 378 4.93 -15.06 9.51
CA MET A 378 5.78 -15.49 8.39
C MET A 378 6.46 -16.84 8.60
N PHE A 379 6.69 -17.24 9.85
CA PHE A 379 7.27 -18.54 10.18
C PHE A 379 6.25 -19.69 10.16
N TYR A 380 4.96 -19.41 10.03
CA TYR A 380 3.96 -20.46 9.83
C TYR A 380 3.92 -20.90 8.36
N GLU A 381 3.87 -22.21 8.15
CA GLU A 381 3.78 -22.80 6.80
C GLU A 381 2.38 -22.70 6.17
N ASN A 382 1.54 -21.77 6.62
CA ASN A 382 0.18 -21.60 6.13
C ASN A 382 0.09 -20.46 5.11
N TYR A 383 -0.55 -20.71 3.95
CA TYR A 383 -0.69 -19.70 2.90
C TYR A 383 -1.47 -18.47 3.35
N TYR A 384 -2.51 -18.63 4.18
CA TYR A 384 -3.32 -17.52 4.67
C TYR A 384 -2.52 -16.65 5.64
N ALA A 385 -1.62 -17.24 6.44
CA ALA A 385 -0.70 -16.47 7.28
C ALA A 385 0.20 -15.55 6.43
N LYS A 386 0.80 -16.10 5.37
CA LYS A 386 1.64 -15.32 4.43
C LYS A 386 0.83 -14.28 3.67
N LEU A 387 -0.39 -14.63 3.25
CA LEU A 387 -1.32 -13.70 2.60
C LEU A 387 -1.64 -12.49 3.48
N LEU A 388 -1.92 -12.71 4.76
CA LEU A 388 -2.15 -11.62 5.71
C LEU A 388 -0.93 -10.72 5.83
N VAL A 389 0.27 -11.29 5.93
CA VAL A 389 1.48 -10.48 6.01
C VAL A 389 1.69 -9.65 4.74
N VAL A 390 1.47 -10.23 3.56
CA VAL A 390 1.52 -9.50 2.28
C VAL A 390 0.45 -8.40 2.24
N TYR A 391 -0.78 -8.69 2.66
CA TYR A 391 -1.89 -7.73 2.71
C TYR A 391 -1.54 -6.49 3.53
N PHE A 392 -1.05 -6.69 4.76
CA PHE A 392 -0.74 -5.60 5.69
C PHE A 392 0.56 -4.85 5.38
N THR A 393 1.40 -5.37 4.48
CA THR A 393 2.65 -4.71 4.07
C THR A 393 2.53 -4.03 2.72
N VAL A 394 1.79 -4.61 1.78
CA VAL A 394 1.73 -4.14 0.39
C VAL A 394 0.63 -3.11 0.15
N LEU A 395 -0.55 -3.23 0.77
CA LEU A 395 -1.68 -2.36 0.45
C LEU A 395 -1.51 -0.89 0.87
N GLY A 396 -0.63 -0.61 1.84
CA GLY A 396 -0.21 0.74 2.19
C GLY A 396 0.88 1.32 1.28
N TYR A 397 1.11 0.73 0.09
CA TYR A 397 2.22 1.09 -0.81
C TYR A 397 3.59 1.10 -0.12
N PHE A 398 3.79 0.15 0.78
CA PHE A 398 4.99 0.01 1.57
C PHE A 398 5.27 1.16 2.56
N ILE A 399 4.35 2.09 2.82
CA ILE A 399 4.44 3.01 3.98
C ILE A 399 4.15 2.20 5.26
N LEU A 400 4.78 2.54 6.39
CA LEU A 400 4.38 1.97 7.67
C LEU A 400 2.97 2.46 8.03
N PRO A 401 2.06 1.59 8.47
CA PRO A 401 0.71 2.03 8.80
C PRO A 401 0.71 2.81 10.13
N THR A 402 -0.25 3.71 10.27
CA THR A 402 -0.65 4.24 11.58
C THR A 402 -1.67 3.33 12.24
N ALA A 403 -1.82 3.45 13.55
CA ALA A 403 -2.66 2.60 14.36
C ALA A 403 -4.16 2.67 13.98
N ASP A 404 -4.67 3.83 13.58
CA ASP A 404 -6.03 4.00 13.05
C ASP A 404 -6.24 3.20 11.75
N VAL A 405 -5.26 3.20 10.85
CA VAL A 405 -5.26 2.40 9.61
C VAL A 405 -5.22 0.91 9.94
N LEU A 406 -4.41 0.51 10.92
CA LEU A 406 -4.35 -0.87 11.39
C LEU A 406 -5.69 -1.35 11.95
N ILE A 407 -6.38 -0.52 12.74
CA ILE A 407 -7.71 -0.83 13.28
C ILE A 407 -8.70 -1.10 12.15
N ARG A 408 -8.78 -0.19 11.17
CA ARG A 408 -9.66 -0.34 10.00
C ARG A 408 -9.41 -1.66 9.26
N ASP A 409 -8.14 -1.99 9.03
CA ASP A 409 -7.78 -3.18 8.24
C ASP A 409 -7.87 -4.47 9.05
N LEU A 410 -7.77 -4.40 10.38
CA LEU A 410 -8.06 -5.50 11.30
C LEU A 410 -9.54 -5.85 11.35
N LEU A 411 -10.42 -4.84 11.38
CA LEU A 411 -11.88 -5.05 11.44
C LEU A 411 -12.42 -5.76 10.20
N LYS A 412 -11.74 -5.65 9.07
CA LYS A 412 -12.05 -6.40 7.85
C LYS A 412 -11.78 -7.91 8.00
N GLN A 413 -10.81 -8.31 8.83
CA GLN A 413 -10.27 -9.67 8.83
C GLN A 413 -11.28 -10.78 9.16
N PRO A 414 -12.20 -10.65 10.13
CA PRO A 414 -13.18 -11.68 10.41
C PRO A 414 -14.07 -12.02 9.21
N PHE A 415 -14.50 -11.01 8.46
CA PHE A 415 -15.31 -11.19 7.24
C PHE A 415 -14.52 -11.95 6.17
N PHE A 416 -13.28 -11.53 5.89
CA PHE A 416 -12.41 -12.23 4.95
C PHE A 416 -12.14 -13.65 5.40
N TYR A 417 -11.82 -13.84 6.67
CA TYR A 417 -11.56 -15.14 7.25
C TYR A 417 -12.73 -16.12 7.04
N ALA A 418 -13.97 -15.67 7.30
CA ALA A 418 -15.18 -16.44 7.02
C ALA A 418 -15.33 -16.76 5.52
N PHE A 419 -15.10 -15.79 4.65
CA PHE A 419 -15.12 -15.98 3.20
C PHE A 419 -14.08 -17.01 2.72
N PHE A 420 -12.84 -16.95 3.23
CA PHE A 420 -11.81 -17.93 2.88
C PHE A 420 -12.15 -19.33 3.41
N ILE A 421 -12.72 -19.47 4.61
CA ILE A 421 -13.24 -20.77 5.10
C ILE A 421 -14.30 -21.31 4.14
N PHE A 422 -15.28 -20.47 3.79
CA PHE A 422 -16.40 -20.85 2.94
C PHE A 422 -15.90 -21.40 1.59
N ILE A 423 -15.03 -20.66 0.89
CA ILE A 423 -14.52 -21.08 -0.42
C ILE A 423 -13.58 -22.28 -0.30
N SER A 424 -12.68 -22.26 0.69
CA SER A 424 -11.66 -23.30 0.86
C SER A 424 -12.25 -24.66 1.18
N ARG A 425 -13.41 -24.72 1.86
CA ARG A 425 -14.16 -25.95 2.12
C ARG A 425 -15.07 -26.36 0.95
N GLY A 426 -15.07 -25.61 -0.15
CA GLY A 426 -15.90 -25.88 -1.32
C GLY A 426 -17.37 -25.53 -1.06
N GLY A 427 -17.57 -24.45 -0.29
CA GLY A 427 -18.82 -23.97 0.30
C GLY A 427 -20.05 -24.58 -0.34
N LEU A 428 -20.61 -25.58 0.37
CA LEU A 428 -22.00 -26.02 0.40
C LEU A 428 -22.83 -26.07 -0.90
N ILE A 429 -22.39 -25.68 -2.09
CA ILE A 429 -23.26 -25.77 -3.28
C ILE A 429 -23.49 -27.23 -3.62
N LYS A 430 -22.47 -28.10 -3.52
CA LYS A 430 -22.68 -29.54 -3.73
C LYS A 430 -23.54 -30.18 -2.63
N ASP A 431 -23.38 -29.79 -1.38
CA ASP A 431 -24.09 -30.41 -0.25
C ASP A 431 -25.49 -29.81 -0.04
N TRP A 432 -25.67 -28.53 -0.33
CA TRP A 432 -26.95 -27.81 -0.35
C TRP A 432 -27.77 -28.15 -1.60
N VAL A 433 -27.16 -28.30 -2.79
CA VAL A 433 -27.84 -28.87 -3.98
C VAL A 433 -28.15 -30.36 -3.78
N ARG A 434 -27.30 -31.13 -3.09
CA ARG A 434 -27.65 -32.51 -2.70
C ARG A 434 -28.77 -32.56 -1.67
N SER A 435 -28.79 -31.64 -0.71
CA SER A 435 -29.87 -31.50 0.27
C SER A 435 -31.18 -31.10 -0.39
N LEU A 436 -31.16 -30.13 -1.31
CA LEU A 436 -32.32 -29.74 -2.12
C LEU A 436 -32.81 -30.91 -2.98
N LYS A 437 -31.91 -31.63 -3.65
CA LYS A 437 -32.27 -32.82 -4.44
C LYS A 437 -32.84 -33.96 -3.61
N ARG A 438 -32.52 -34.06 -2.32
CA ARG A 438 -33.09 -35.04 -1.36
C ARG A 438 -34.39 -34.57 -0.71
N HIS A 439 -34.81 -33.34 -0.94
CA HIS A 439 -36.09 -32.81 -0.44
C HIS A 439 -37.09 -32.55 -1.58
N ILE A 440 -36.62 -32.58 -2.84
CA ILE A 440 -37.43 -32.43 -4.06
C ILE A 440 -37.65 -33.78 -4.77
N ALA A 441 -36.90 -34.82 -4.41
CA ALA A 441 -37.18 -36.22 -4.74
C ALA A 441 -37.65 -36.93 -3.48
#